data_AF-A0A1E5SSJ2-F1
#
_entry.id   AF-A0A1E5SSJ2-F1
#
_cell.length_a   1.000
_cell.length_b   1.000
_cell.length_c   1.000
_cell.angle_alpha   90.00
_cell.angle_beta   90.00
_cell.angle_gamma   90.00
#
_symmetry.space_group_name_H-M   'P 1'
#
loop_
_entity.id
_entity.type
_entity.pdbx_description
1 polymer ?
#
loop_
_entity_poly.entity_id
_entity_poly.type
_entity_poly.pdbx_seq_one_letter_code
_entity_poly.pdbx_strand_id
1 'polypeptide(L)'
;MDQYSRVRTTLTTGTLFLMVISACSVSRNSYAVQSPNNKVDSSQKVINVAPATMVKDAIRLQGLIMSVKGKKDGWYQYQFQVNKTLKYGATFASIEPQQEEVVVLNTSKKLDSKPGDEIIVDVTTPRERHVGKLMIFKVSE
;
A
#
# COMPACT_ATOMS: atom_id res chain seq x y z
N MET A 1 1.54 -67.60 44.07
CA MET A 1 2.15 -68.87 43.64
C MET A 1 2.18 -68.83 42.13
N ASP A 2 3.28 -68.70 41.39
CA ASP A 2 4.73 -68.57 41.60
C ASP A 2 5.24 -67.97 40.27
N GLN A 3 5.94 -66.83 40.25
CA GLN A 3 7.40 -66.67 40.40
C GLN A 3 8.25 -67.25 39.24
N TYR A 4 9.21 -66.43 38.80
CA TYR A 4 10.39 -66.72 37.96
C TYR A 4 10.15 -67.04 36.46
N SER A 5 10.96 -66.61 35.49
CA SER A 5 12.28 -65.98 35.47
C SER A 5 12.58 -65.55 34.03
N ARG A 6 13.25 -64.40 33.86
CA ARG A 6 14.47 -64.18 33.06
C ARG A 6 14.52 -64.57 31.55
N VAL A 7 15.25 -63.93 30.64
CA VAL A 7 16.12 -62.74 30.54
C VAL A 7 16.58 -62.69 29.06
N ARG A 8 16.49 -61.49 28.45
CA ARG A 8 17.36 -60.89 27.42
C ARG A 8 17.55 -61.49 26.00
N THR A 9 17.43 -60.52 25.06
CA THR A 9 18.25 -60.24 23.84
C THR A 9 18.27 -61.32 22.74
N THR A 10 18.01 -61.02 21.47
CA THR A 10 18.80 -60.15 20.56
C THR A 10 17.93 -59.75 19.34
N LEU A 11 17.92 -58.47 18.94
CA LEU A 11 18.69 -57.91 17.81
C LEU A 11 18.26 -58.49 16.45
N THR A 12 17.54 -57.72 15.61
CA THR A 12 18.05 -57.24 14.30
C THR A 12 16.96 -56.64 13.40
N THR A 13 17.21 -55.38 13.05
CA THR A 13 17.09 -54.82 11.69
C THR A 13 15.70 -54.64 11.08
N GLY A 14 15.20 -53.41 11.18
CA GLY A 14 14.10 -52.91 10.37
C GLY A 14 14.25 -51.40 10.21
N THR A 15 15.21 -51.00 9.39
CA THR A 15 15.51 -49.63 8.98
C THR A 15 14.24 -48.94 8.48
N LEU A 16 13.75 -47.94 9.22
CA LEU A 16 12.84 -46.94 8.63
C LEU A 16 13.48 -45.56 8.76
N PHE A 17 13.98 -45.13 7.62
CA PHE A 17 14.48 -43.82 7.31
C PHE A 17 13.30 -42.83 7.36
N LEU A 18 13.22 -42.00 8.40
CA LEU A 18 12.26 -40.88 8.46
C LEU A 18 13.04 -39.57 8.42
N MET A 19 13.12 -39.03 7.20
CA MET A 19 13.61 -37.70 6.89
C MET A 19 12.77 -36.64 7.62
N VAL A 20 13.44 -35.88 8.47
CA VAL A 20 13.50 -34.41 8.50
C VAL A 20 12.37 -33.68 7.75
N ILE A 21 11.47 -33.02 8.48
CA ILE A 21 10.86 -31.75 8.04
C ILE A 21 10.86 -30.75 9.20
N SER A 22 11.83 -29.83 9.08
CA SER A 22 11.81 -28.42 9.45
C SER A 22 10.57 -27.87 10.18
N ALA A 23 10.79 -27.39 11.40
CA ALA A 23 10.06 -26.26 11.95
C ALA A 23 11.06 -25.34 12.67
N CYS A 24 11.93 -24.68 11.89
CA CYS A 24 12.66 -23.53 12.38
C CYS A 24 11.61 -22.44 12.65
N SER A 25 11.19 -22.32 13.91
CA SER A 25 10.35 -21.20 14.36
C SER A 25 11.25 -19.98 14.41
N VAL A 26 11.54 -19.40 13.24
CA VAL A 26 12.09 -18.05 13.16
C VAL A 26 10.99 -17.14 13.66
N SER A 27 11.08 -16.80 14.94
CA SER A 27 10.43 -15.67 15.57
C SER A 27 10.61 -14.46 14.66
N ARG A 28 9.59 -14.18 13.85
CA ARG A 28 9.46 -12.88 13.20
C ARG A 28 9.18 -11.92 14.34
N ASN A 29 10.25 -11.34 14.89
CA ASN A 29 10.16 -10.01 15.47
C ASN A 29 9.60 -9.14 14.36
N SER A 30 8.28 -8.93 14.37
CA SER A 30 7.67 -7.80 13.68
C SER A 30 8.23 -6.57 14.38
N TYR A 31 9.40 -6.12 13.93
CA TYR A 31 9.76 -4.74 14.06
C TYR A 31 8.69 -4.01 13.24
N ALA A 32 7.65 -3.54 13.93
CA ALA A 32 6.94 -2.38 13.49
C ALA A 32 8.02 -1.30 13.34
N VAL A 33 8.53 -1.15 12.12
CA VAL A 33 9.20 0.08 11.72
C VAL A 33 8.09 1.12 11.85
N GLN A 34 8.04 1.76 13.01
CA GLN A 34 7.38 3.04 13.14
C GLN A 34 8.08 3.91 12.10
N SER A 35 7.42 4.08 10.95
CA SER A 35 7.79 5.09 9.97
C SER A 35 8.03 6.36 10.77
N PRO A 36 9.22 6.98 10.66
CA PRO A 36 9.65 8.02 11.56
C PRO A 36 8.65 9.16 11.46
N ASN A 37 7.84 9.28 12.52
CA ASN A 37 7.20 10.48 13.00
C ASN A 37 7.12 11.58 11.94
N ASN A 38 6.23 11.41 10.95
CA ASN A 38 5.66 12.55 10.25
C ASN A 38 4.83 13.27 11.29
N LYS A 39 5.50 14.08 12.12
CA LYS A 39 4.88 15.17 12.83
C LYS A 39 4.18 15.97 11.73
N VAL A 40 2.88 15.72 11.60
CA VAL A 40 1.97 16.58 10.87
C VAL A 40 2.11 17.93 11.56
N ASP A 41 2.94 18.78 10.94
CA ASP A 41 3.09 20.16 11.37
C ASP A 41 1.67 20.72 11.44
N SER A 42 1.28 21.29 12.56
CA SER A 42 -0.10 21.76 12.80
C SER A 42 -0.52 22.92 11.88
N SER A 43 0.33 23.25 10.91
CA SER A 43 0.09 24.13 9.76
C SER A 43 -0.44 23.41 8.50
N GLN A 44 -0.47 22.07 8.46
CA GLN A 44 -0.94 21.29 7.32
C GLN A 44 -2.47 21.37 7.21
N LYS A 45 -2.94 22.22 6.29
CA LYS A 45 -4.35 22.28 5.90
C LYS A 45 -4.69 20.98 5.16
N VAL A 46 -5.59 20.17 5.73
CA VAL A 46 -6.20 19.06 5.01
C VAL A 46 -7.31 19.61 4.13
N ILE A 47 -7.13 19.53 2.81
CA ILE A 47 -8.09 20.05 1.84
C ILE A 47 -8.85 18.86 1.24
N ASN A 48 -10.13 18.78 1.52
CA ASN A 48 -10.99 17.79 0.87
C ASN A 48 -11.49 18.35 -0.47
N VAL A 49 -10.97 17.81 -1.57
CA VAL A 49 -11.41 18.12 -2.95
C VAL A 49 -12.20 16.98 -3.58
N ALA A 50 -12.49 15.94 -2.80
CA ALA A 50 -13.29 14.80 -3.20
C ALA A 50 -14.78 15.06 -2.89
N PRO A 51 -15.70 14.58 -3.74
CA PRO A 51 -17.13 14.57 -3.45
C PRO A 51 -17.48 13.75 -2.20
N ALA A 52 -18.66 13.99 -1.65
CA ALA A 52 -19.17 13.19 -0.52
C ALA A 52 -19.27 11.69 -0.89
N THR A 53 -19.70 11.40 -2.12
CA THR A 53 -19.81 10.05 -2.67
C THR A 53 -18.73 9.79 -3.71
N MET A 54 -18.06 8.64 -3.61
CA MET A 54 -17.02 8.26 -4.57
C MET A 54 -17.63 7.60 -5.81
N VAL A 55 -17.16 7.97 -7.00
CA VAL A 55 -17.53 7.30 -8.25
C VAL A 55 -16.98 5.87 -8.25
N LYS A 56 -17.75 4.91 -8.76
CA LYS A 56 -17.43 3.46 -8.75
C LYS A 56 -16.02 3.13 -9.26
N ASP A 57 -15.54 3.87 -10.25
CA ASP A 57 -14.30 3.59 -10.94
C ASP A 57 -13.13 4.46 -10.47
N ALA A 58 -13.37 5.24 -9.41
CA ALA A 58 -12.37 6.06 -8.77
C ALA A 58 -11.75 5.35 -7.57
N ILE A 59 -10.56 5.79 -7.20
CA ILE A 59 -9.98 5.55 -5.88
C ILE A 59 -9.84 6.90 -5.19
N ARG A 60 -10.00 6.90 -3.86
CA ARG A 60 -9.77 8.09 -3.05
C ARG A 60 -8.35 8.05 -2.52
N LEU A 61 -7.57 9.04 -2.90
CA LEU A 61 -6.21 9.22 -2.41
C LEU A 61 -6.18 10.33 -1.36
N GLN A 62 -5.42 10.11 -0.31
CA GLN A 62 -5.01 11.12 0.63
C GLN A 62 -3.48 11.22 0.56
N GLY A 63 -2.95 12.43 0.48
CA GLY A 63 -1.51 12.61 0.29
C GLY A 63 -1.10 14.07 0.20
N LEU A 64 0.19 14.29 -0.01
CA LEU A 64 0.82 15.61 0.05
C LEU A 64 1.10 16.17 -1.34
N ILE A 65 0.79 17.46 -1.55
CA ILE A 65 1.30 18.19 -2.71
C ILE A 65 2.79 18.47 -2.47
N MET A 66 3.65 17.82 -3.24
CA MET A 66 5.11 18.01 -3.18
C MET A 66 5.55 19.22 -3.99
N SER A 67 4.98 19.41 -5.19
CA SER A 67 5.24 20.58 -6.02
C SER A 67 4.14 20.83 -7.05
N VAL A 68 3.99 22.09 -7.45
CA VAL A 68 3.12 22.51 -8.55
C VAL A 68 3.97 22.59 -9.82
N LYS A 69 3.68 21.77 -10.84
CA LYS A 69 4.44 21.75 -12.11
C LYS A 69 3.89 22.74 -13.14
N GLY A 70 2.71 23.30 -12.92
CA GLY A 70 2.08 24.27 -13.81
C GLY A 70 1.01 23.63 -14.70
N LYS A 71 0.69 24.27 -15.83
CA LYS A 71 -0.31 23.79 -16.79
C LYS A 71 0.38 23.22 -18.02
N LYS A 72 0.03 22.00 -18.42
CA LYS A 72 0.53 21.32 -19.62
C LYS A 72 -0.62 20.60 -20.32
N ASP A 73 -0.72 20.74 -21.63
CA ASP A 73 -1.73 20.08 -22.47
C ASP A 73 -3.18 20.26 -21.97
N GLY A 74 -3.48 21.44 -21.42
CA GLY A 74 -4.81 21.76 -20.85
C GLY A 74 -5.01 21.35 -19.39
N TRP A 75 -4.12 20.54 -18.81
CA TRP A 75 -4.22 20.03 -17.44
C TRP A 75 -3.27 20.76 -16.47
N TYR A 76 -3.70 20.99 -15.24
CA TYR A 76 -2.82 21.40 -14.15
C TYR A 76 -2.14 20.16 -13.57
N GLN A 77 -0.82 20.22 -13.42
CA GLN A 77 0.01 19.10 -12.99
C GLN A 77 0.64 19.35 -11.63
N TYR A 78 0.58 18.33 -10.78
CA TYR A 78 1.14 18.35 -9.43
C TYR A 78 1.97 17.09 -9.20
N GLN A 79 3.10 17.21 -8.50
CA GLN A 79 3.71 16.05 -7.87
C GLN A 79 3.01 15.79 -6.56
N PHE A 80 2.47 14.58 -6.43
CA PHE A 80 1.65 14.17 -5.30
C PHE A 80 2.28 12.94 -4.67
N GLN A 81 2.55 13.00 -3.37
CA GLN A 81 3.02 11.83 -2.61
C GLN A 81 1.81 11.19 -1.95
N VAL A 82 1.55 9.91 -2.26
CA VAL A 82 0.42 9.18 -1.71
C VAL A 82 0.71 8.79 -0.27
N ASN A 83 -0.14 9.17 0.67
CA ASN A 83 -0.07 8.71 2.06
C ASN A 83 -0.99 7.51 2.28
N LYS A 84 -2.19 7.56 1.70
CA LYS A 84 -3.21 6.54 1.88
C LYS A 84 -4.09 6.41 0.64
N THR A 85 -4.43 5.17 0.33
CA THR A 85 -5.39 4.82 -0.73
C THR A 85 -6.64 4.20 -0.09
N LEU A 86 -7.80 4.68 -0.49
CA LEU A 86 -9.12 4.20 -0.07
C LEU A 86 -9.90 3.76 -1.31
N LYS A 87 -10.44 2.53 -1.28
CA LYS A 87 -11.26 1.95 -2.34
C LYS A 87 -12.60 1.56 -1.78
N TYR A 88 -13.68 2.06 -2.38
CA TYR A 88 -15.04 1.58 -2.11
C TYR A 88 -15.50 0.73 -3.28
N GLY A 89 -15.46 -0.60 -3.11
CA GLY A 89 -15.92 -1.57 -4.10
C GLY A 89 -14.89 -1.95 -5.17
N ALA A 90 -15.36 -2.66 -6.20
CA ALA A 90 -14.55 -3.08 -7.33
C ALA A 90 -14.33 -1.91 -8.30
N THR A 91 -13.11 -1.40 -8.34
CA THR A 91 -12.67 -0.36 -9.28
C THR A 91 -12.11 -1.01 -10.55
N PHE A 92 -12.41 -0.48 -11.75
CA PHE A 92 -11.77 -0.97 -13.01
C PHE A 92 -10.27 -0.60 -13.14
N ALA A 93 -9.76 0.19 -12.20
CA ALA A 93 -8.36 0.60 -12.08
C ALA A 93 -7.43 -0.60 -11.86
N SER A 94 -6.58 -0.91 -12.85
CA SER A 94 -5.62 -2.03 -12.79
C SER A 94 -4.39 -1.72 -11.93
N ILE A 95 -4.01 -0.44 -11.83
CA ILE A 95 -2.78 -0.01 -11.15
C ILE A 95 -3.12 0.96 -10.03
N GLU A 96 -2.87 0.52 -8.82
CA GLU A 96 -3.02 1.31 -7.60
C GLU A 96 -1.67 1.90 -7.19
N PRO A 97 -1.60 3.20 -6.84
CA PRO A 97 -0.39 3.75 -6.26
C PRO A 97 -0.14 3.17 -4.87
N GLN A 98 1.12 2.88 -4.59
CA GLN A 98 1.54 2.41 -3.28
C GLN A 98 1.63 3.57 -2.29
N GLN A 99 1.58 3.26 -1.00
CA GLN A 99 1.90 4.23 0.04
C GLN A 99 3.32 4.77 -0.18
N GLU A 100 3.48 6.08 0.05
CA GLU A 100 4.68 6.89 -0.19
C GLU A 100 5.08 7.04 -1.67
N GLU A 101 4.34 6.45 -2.61
CA GLU A 101 4.60 6.59 -4.05
C GLU A 101 4.38 8.04 -4.50
N VAL A 102 5.33 8.59 -5.27
CA VAL A 102 5.19 9.90 -5.90
C VAL A 102 4.61 9.75 -7.29
N VAL A 103 3.43 10.34 -7.50
CA VAL A 103 2.66 10.27 -8.73
C VAL A 103 2.43 11.66 -9.31
N VAL A 104 2.05 11.71 -10.60
CA VAL A 104 1.64 12.95 -11.24
C VAL A 104 0.13 13.05 -11.19
N LEU A 105 -0.37 14.01 -10.43
CA LEU A 105 -1.80 14.33 -10.37
C LEU A 105 -2.14 15.37 -11.43
N ASN A 106 -3.03 15.00 -12.35
CA ASN A 106 -3.57 15.88 -13.37
C ASN A 106 -4.99 16.33 -12.98
N THR A 107 -5.25 17.63 -12.99
CA THR A 107 -6.57 18.21 -12.71
C THR A 107 -7.01 19.17 -13.81
N SER A 108 -8.31 19.17 -14.14
CA SER A 108 -8.88 20.06 -15.16
C SER A 108 -8.97 21.52 -14.69
N LYS A 109 -9.12 21.72 -13.38
CA LYS A 109 -9.14 23.03 -12.71
C LYS A 109 -7.96 23.14 -11.74
N LYS A 110 -7.46 24.36 -11.55
CA LYS A 110 -6.39 24.64 -10.58
C LYS A 110 -6.91 24.33 -9.17
N LEU A 111 -6.16 23.53 -8.42
CA LEU A 111 -6.43 23.30 -7.00
C LEU A 111 -5.99 24.53 -6.18
N ASP A 112 -6.79 24.91 -5.19
CA ASP A 112 -6.43 25.91 -4.19
C ASP A 112 -5.54 25.28 -3.10
N SER A 113 -4.37 24.78 -3.52
CA SER A 113 -3.40 24.07 -2.68
C SER A 113 -1.97 24.54 -2.98
N LYS A 114 -1.12 24.57 -1.97
CA LYS A 114 0.32 24.86 -2.06
C LYS A 114 1.16 23.63 -1.72
N PRO A 115 2.46 23.61 -2.07
CA PRO A 115 3.37 22.58 -1.59
C PRO A 115 3.33 22.43 -0.07
N GLY A 116 3.27 21.20 0.42
CA GLY A 116 3.13 20.84 1.84
C GLY A 116 1.69 20.60 2.31
N ASP A 117 0.69 21.05 1.55
CA ASP A 117 -0.72 20.79 1.87
C ASP A 117 -1.05 19.30 1.69
N GLU A 118 -1.88 18.78 2.58
CA GLU A 118 -2.47 17.45 2.45
C GLU A 118 -3.82 17.55 1.75
N ILE A 119 -4.05 16.75 0.72
CA ILE A 119 -5.30 16.75 -0.02
C ILE A 119 -5.93 15.37 -0.05
N ILE A 120 -7.26 15.35 -0.01
CA ILE A 120 -8.08 14.16 -0.23
C ILE A 120 -8.77 14.33 -1.59
N VAL A 121 -8.51 13.42 -2.53
CA VAL A 121 -8.94 13.55 -3.92
C VAL A 121 -9.38 12.21 -4.50
N ASP A 122 -10.47 12.24 -5.28
CA ASP A 122 -10.92 11.08 -6.06
C ASP A 122 -10.27 11.11 -7.44
N VAL A 123 -9.63 10.01 -7.81
CA VAL A 123 -8.89 9.88 -9.06
C VAL A 123 -9.19 8.59 -9.79
N THR A 124 -9.09 8.63 -11.11
CA THR A 124 -9.01 7.44 -11.95
C THR A 124 -7.54 7.09 -12.16
N THR A 125 -7.21 5.81 -12.05
CA THR A 125 -5.85 5.32 -12.34
C THR A 125 -5.77 4.74 -13.76
N PRO A 126 -4.59 4.77 -14.39
CA PRO A 126 -4.42 4.25 -15.72
C PRO A 126 -4.41 2.71 -15.71
N ARG A 127 -4.64 2.12 -16.89
CA ARG A 127 -4.50 0.67 -17.09
C ARG A 127 -3.03 0.22 -17.08
N GLU A 128 -2.12 1.11 -17.43
CA GLU A 128 -0.68 0.84 -17.57
C GLU A 128 0.16 1.96 -16.94
N ARG A 129 1.38 1.64 -16.47
CA ARG A 129 2.35 2.63 -15.98
C ARG A 129 3.11 3.21 -17.18
N HIS A 130 3.02 4.51 -17.39
CA HIS A 130 3.80 5.18 -18.44
C HIS A 130 5.20 5.51 -17.95
N VAL A 131 6.24 5.07 -18.67
CA VAL A 131 7.67 5.44 -18.50
C VAL A 131 8.04 5.83 -17.05
N GLY A 132 7.93 4.87 -16.13
CA GLY A 132 8.35 5.01 -14.73
C GLY A 132 7.55 6.00 -13.87
N LYS A 133 6.43 6.55 -14.35
CA LYS A 133 5.55 7.48 -13.60
C LYS A 133 4.10 7.07 -13.71
N LEU A 134 3.41 7.05 -12.56
CA LEU A 134 1.95 6.90 -12.55
C LEU A 134 1.32 8.29 -12.77
N MET A 135 0.45 8.39 -13.78
CA MET A 135 -0.34 9.59 -14.04
C MET A 135 -1.79 9.31 -13.64
N ILE A 136 -2.31 10.09 -12.72
CA ILE A 136 -3.68 9.96 -12.22
C ILE A 136 -4.47 11.21 -12.57
N PHE A 137 -5.76 11.04 -12.84
CA PHE A 137 -6.63 12.14 -13.25
C PHE A 137 -7.71 12.34 -12.20
N LYS A 138 -7.88 13.59 -11.75
CA LYS A 138 -9.00 13.93 -10.87
C LYS A 138 -10.32 13.68 -11.60
N VAL A 139 -11.24 12.98 -10.94
CA VAL A 139 -12.62 12.85 -11.40
C VAL A 139 -13.25 14.25 -11.44
N SER A 140 -13.68 14.68 -12.62
CA SER A 140 -14.38 15.95 -12.81
C SER A 140 -15.86 15.73 -12.44
N GLU A 141 -16.42 16.63 -11.63
CA GLU A 141 -17.87 16.79 -11.51
C GLU A 141 -18.38 17.66 -12.66
#